data_AF-A0A2P7QFI5-F1
#
_entry.id   AF-A0A2P7QFI5-F1
#
_cell.length_a   1.000
_cell.length_b   1.000
_cell.length_c   1.000
_cell.angle_alpha   90.00
_cell.angle_beta   90.00
_cell.angle_gamma   90.00
#
_symmetry.space_group_name_H-M   'P 1'
#
loop_
_entity.id
_entity.type
_entity.pdbx_description
1 polymer ?
#
loop_
_entity_poly.entity_id
_entity_poly.type
_entity_poly.pdbx_seq_one_letter_code
_entity_poly.pdbx_strand_id
1 'polypeptide(L)'
;MFDHRPAGILLLLLAGAATAAAAAPAISTPAPGSAERGAVLKILHDGDDRPEARFRIRQFRVVRTGARAIAYVKGEGEVGAFEALLEQEGRTPWRKLWGEGDGGSNSCEVGARHYAWALRRIRGYRIDPDALFPGLVARTRELERMAAAEPEIQCVGDLDGGPDE
;
A
#
# COMPACT_ATOMS: atom_id res chain seq x y z
N MET A 1 -31.66 -69.12 23.98
CA MET A 1 -30.25 -68.69 23.96
C MET A 1 -29.90 -68.36 22.52
N PHE A 2 -29.10 -67.31 22.30
CA PHE A 2 -28.69 -66.68 21.03
C PHE A 2 -29.40 -65.38 20.64
N ASP A 3 -28.90 -64.36 21.33
CA ASP A 3 -28.88 -62.93 21.11
C ASP A 3 -28.38 -62.55 19.69
N HIS A 4 -29.06 -61.64 19.00
CA HIS A 4 -28.59 -61.04 17.73
C HIS A 4 -28.18 -59.59 17.99
N ARG A 5 -26.87 -59.35 17.92
CA ARG A 5 -26.24 -58.03 18.07
C ARG A 5 -26.62 -57.11 16.90
N PRO A 6 -27.02 -55.86 17.13
CA PRO A 6 -27.09 -54.86 16.07
C PRO A 6 -25.67 -54.37 15.74
N ALA A 7 -25.24 -54.56 14.49
CA ALA A 7 -24.05 -53.92 13.94
C ALA A 7 -24.34 -52.43 13.72
N GLY A 8 -23.76 -51.58 14.55
CA GLY A 8 -23.81 -50.13 14.40
C GLY A 8 -23.06 -49.70 13.14
N ILE A 9 -23.78 -49.08 12.20
CA ILE A 9 -23.20 -48.41 11.04
C ILE A 9 -22.67 -47.05 11.52
N LEU A 10 -21.35 -46.92 11.59
CA LEU A 10 -20.65 -45.67 11.87
C LEU A 10 -20.67 -44.81 10.59
N LEU A 11 -21.58 -43.83 10.53
CA LEU A 11 -21.65 -42.87 9.43
C LEU A 11 -20.61 -41.76 9.65
N LEU A 12 -19.44 -41.88 9.01
CA LEU A 12 -18.42 -40.83 8.96
C LEU A 12 -18.91 -39.67 8.07
N LEU A 13 -19.46 -38.62 8.69
CA LEU A 13 -19.73 -37.35 8.04
C LEU A 13 -18.40 -36.60 7.83
N LEU A 14 -17.79 -36.80 6.66
CA LEU A 14 -16.72 -35.95 6.15
C LEU A 14 -17.31 -34.58 5.79
N ALA A 15 -17.30 -33.65 6.74
CA ALA A 15 -17.56 -32.24 6.48
C ALA A 15 -16.42 -31.70 5.60
N GLY A 16 -16.65 -31.65 4.28
CA GLY A 16 -15.77 -30.98 3.34
C GLY A 16 -15.70 -29.50 3.68
N ALA A 17 -14.61 -29.07 4.31
CA ALA A 17 -14.28 -27.65 4.42
C ALA A 17 -13.97 -27.15 3.01
N ALA A 18 -14.97 -26.57 2.35
CA ALA A 18 -14.74 -25.79 1.14
C ALA A 18 -13.80 -24.63 1.51
N THR A 19 -12.53 -24.75 1.14
CA THR A 19 -11.58 -23.66 1.19
C THR A 19 -12.06 -22.61 0.19
N ALA A 20 -12.83 -21.64 0.67
CA ALA A 20 -13.18 -20.46 -0.12
C ALA A 20 -11.88 -19.80 -0.57
N ALA A 21 -11.58 -19.90 -1.86
CA ALA A 21 -10.47 -19.17 -2.45
C ALA A 21 -10.75 -17.68 -2.23
N ALA A 22 -9.93 -17.04 -1.39
CA ALA A 22 -10.04 -15.61 -1.18
C ALA A 22 -9.84 -14.91 -2.53
N ALA A 23 -10.84 -14.16 -2.97
CA ALA A 23 -10.74 -13.36 -4.19
C ALA A 23 -9.50 -12.45 -4.10
N ALA A 24 -8.78 -12.32 -5.23
CA ALA A 24 -7.64 -11.42 -5.30
C ALA A 24 -8.05 -10.01 -4.84
N PRO A 25 -7.20 -9.30 -4.06
CA PRO A 25 -7.53 -7.96 -3.60
C PRO A 25 -7.79 -7.05 -4.81
N ALA A 26 -8.99 -6.46 -4.87
CA ALA A 26 -9.35 -5.55 -5.94
C ALA A 26 -8.68 -4.19 -5.71
N ILE A 27 -8.09 -3.63 -6.76
CA ILE A 27 -7.64 -2.24 -6.78
C ILE A 27 -8.83 -1.38 -7.16
N SER A 28 -9.13 -0.38 -6.34
CA SER A 28 -10.16 0.62 -6.60
C SER A 28 -9.57 2.02 -6.67
N THR A 29 -10.28 2.93 -7.35
CA THR A 29 -10.02 4.37 -7.28
C THR A 29 -11.20 5.02 -6.58
N PRO A 30 -11.04 5.49 -5.33
CA PRO A 30 -12.09 6.18 -4.61
C PRO A 30 -12.62 7.38 -5.40
N ALA A 31 -13.94 7.47 -5.54
CA ALA A 31 -14.59 8.54 -6.29
C ALA A 31 -14.26 9.93 -5.69
N PRO A 32 -14.15 10.98 -6.51
CA PRO A 32 -14.14 12.36 -6.03
C PRO A 32 -15.31 12.60 -5.04
N GLY A 33 -15.03 13.26 -3.91
CA GLY A 33 -16.03 13.53 -2.87
C GLY A 33 -16.43 12.35 -1.97
N SER A 34 -15.91 11.14 -2.22
CA SER A 34 -16.15 10.00 -1.32
C SER A 34 -15.47 10.20 0.03
N ALA A 35 -16.07 9.64 1.09
CA ALA A 35 -15.53 9.70 2.45
C ALA A 35 -14.12 9.09 2.56
N GLU A 36 -13.87 7.98 1.84
CA GLU A 36 -12.55 7.34 1.81
C GLU A 36 -11.49 8.24 1.19
N ARG A 37 -11.80 8.85 0.03
CA ARG A 37 -10.89 9.81 -0.61
C ARG A 37 -10.62 11.01 0.30
N GLY A 38 -11.67 11.56 0.91
CA GLY A 38 -11.55 12.69 1.84
C GLY A 38 -10.67 12.35 3.05
N ALA A 39 -10.85 11.17 3.63
CA ALA A 39 -10.07 10.74 4.79
C ALA A 39 -8.57 10.59 4.47
N VAL A 40 -8.22 10.03 3.30
CA VAL A 40 -6.83 9.92 2.87
C VAL A 40 -6.22 11.28 2.54
N LEU A 41 -6.92 12.12 1.77
CA LEU A 41 -6.40 13.44 1.40
C LEU A 41 -6.22 14.35 2.62
N LYS A 42 -7.08 14.22 3.63
CA LYS A 42 -6.93 14.94 4.89
C LYS A 42 -5.60 14.63 5.59
N ILE A 43 -5.15 13.37 5.56
CA ILE A 43 -3.84 13.00 6.11
C ILE A 43 -2.72 13.64 5.29
N LEU A 44 -2.83 13.65 3.96
CA LEU A 44 -1.80 14.22 3.09
C LEU A 44 -1.70 15.75 3.17
N HIS A 45 -2.78 16.43 3.52
CA HIS A 45 -2.79 17.89 3.76
C HIS A 45 -2.37 18.27 5.19
N ASP A 46 -2.07 17.32 6.07
CA ASP A 46 -1.97 17.56 7.52
C ASP A 46 -3.20 18.31 8.09
N GLY A 47 -4.36 18.16 7.46
CA GLY A 47 -5.59 18.88 7.77
C GLY A 47 -5.70 20.31 7.24
N ASP A 48 -4.81 20.77 6.35
CA ASP A 48 -4.94 22.07 5.68
C ASP A 48 -6.03 22.03 4.59
N ASP A 49 -7.12 22.76 4.85
CA ASP A 49 -8.29 22.84 3.96
C ASP A 49 -8.29 24.09 3.06
N ARG A 50 -7.19 24.87 3.02
CA ARG A 50 -7.09 26.07 2.18
C ARG A 50 -7.23 25.72 0.69
N PRO A 51 -7.94 26.53 -0.13
CA PRO A 51 -8.06 26.30 -1.57
C PRO A 51 -6.72 26.20 -2.31
N GLU A 52 -5.72 26.96 -1.87
CA GLU A 52 -4.38 27.01 -2.43
C GLU A 52 -3.57 25.75 -2.12
N ALA A 53 -3.89 25.06 -1.01
CA ALA A 53 -3.26 23.81 -0.63
C ALA A 53 -3.78 22.62 -1.44
N ARG A 54 -4.86 22.76 -2.22
CA ARG A 54 -5.56 21.64 -2.89
C ARG A 54 -4.67 20.85 -3.83
N PHE A 55 -4.68 19.53 -3.68
CA PHE A 55 -3.95 18.65 -4.57
C PHE A 55 -4.63 18.48 -5.93
N ARG A 56 -3.82 18.53 -7.00
CA ARG A 56 -4.15 17.98 -8.31
C ARG A 56 -3.76 16.52 -8.34
N ILE A 57 -4.71 15.64 -8.03
CA ILE A 57 -4.49 14.19 -7.96
C ILE A 57 -4.40 13.60 -9.36
N ARG A 58 -3.24 13.01 -9.67
CA ARG A 58 -2.98 12.31 -10.94
C ARG A 58 -3.31 10.82 -10.83
N GLN A 59 -3.02 10.19 -9.70
CA GLN A 59 -3.34 8.78 -9.45
C GLN A 59 -3.81 8.59 -8.01
N PHE A 60 -4.81 7.73 -7.85
CA PHE A 60 -5.32 7.33 -6.54
C PHE A 60 -5.77 5.87 -6.66
N ARG A 61 -5.09 4.99 -5.92
CA ARG A 61 -5.37 3.56 -5.93
C ARG A 61 -5.47 3.07 -4.49
N VAL A 62 -6.48 2.27 -4.19
CA VAL A 62 -6.69 1.65 -2.89
C VAL A 62 -6.84 0.16 -3.07
N VAL A 63 -6.22 -0.59 -2.16
CA VAL A 63 -6.39 -2.03 -2.03
C VAL A 63 -6.86 -2.34 -0.62
N ARG A 64 -7.85 -3.23 -0.52
CA ARG A 64 -8.36 -3.75 0.75
C ARG A 64 -8.14 -5.25 0.82
N THR A 65 -7.49 -5.69 1.89
CA THR A 65 -7.19 -7.10 2.18
C THR A 65 -7.65 -7.41 3.60
N GLY A 66 -8.87 -7.92 3.73
CA GLY A 66 -9.50 -8.15 5.03
C GLY A 66 -9.69 -6.84 5.80
N ALA A 67 -9.17 -6.79 7.03
CA ALA A 67 -9.25 -5.59 7.87
C ALA A 67 -8.22 -4.51 7.50
N ARG A 68 -7.26 -4.78 6.60
CA ARG A 68 -6.18 -3.85 6.27
C ARG A 68 -6.42 -3.23 4.91
N ALA A 69 -6.07 -1.96 4.77
CA ALA A 69 -6.07 -1.25 3.50
C ALA A 69 -4.72 -0.55 3.28
N ILE A 70 -4.38 -0.36 2.01
CA ILE A 70 -3.24 0.45 1.57
C ILE A 70 -3.68 1.33 0.41
N ALA A 71 -3.25 2.58 0.41
CA ALA A 71 -3.51 3.54 -0.63
C ALA A 71 -2.18 4.02 -1.22
N TYR A 72 -2.16 4.20 -2.55
CA TYR A 72 -1.14 4.96 -3.25
C TYR A 72 -1.79 6.20 -3.86
N VAL A 73 -1.16 7.35 -3.64
CA VAL A 73 -1.60 8.63 -4.16
C VAL A 73 -0.42 9.33 -4.82
N LYS A 74 -0.64 9.81 -6.04
CA LYS A 74 0.30 10.70 -6.77
C LYS A 74 -0.42 11.96 -7.18
N GLY A 75 0.19 13.11 -6.95
CA GLY A 75 -0.39 14.38 -7.30
C GLY A 75 0.61 15.53 -7.28
N GLU A 76 0.07 16.73 -7.32
CA GLU A 76 0.79 17.99 -7.16
C GLU A 76 0.07 18.86 -6.14
N GLY A 77 0.83 19.48 -5.23
CA GLY A 77 0.34 20.47 -4.27
C GLY A 77 1.08 21.79 -4.37
N GLU A 78 1.03 22.58 -3.30
CA GLU A 78 1.68 23.89 -3.20
C GLU A 78 3.20 23.82 -3.42
N VAL A 79 3.84 22.77 -2.88
CA VAL A 79 5.30 22.60 -2.89
C VAL A 79 5.83 21.71 -4.03
N GLY A 80 4.98 21.33 -4.98
CA GLY A 80 5.35 20.52 -6.15
C GLY A 80 4.65 19.15 -6.21
N ALA A 81 5.21 18.25 -7.03
CA ALA A 81 4.73 16.89 -7.15
C ALA A 81 5.05 16.07 -5.89
N PHE A 82 4.19 15.08 -5.64
CA PHE A 82 4.38 14.14 -4.55
C PHE A 82 3.82 12.77 -4.90
N GLU A 83 4.36 11.78 -4.20
CA GLU A 83 3.87 10.41 -4.16
C GLU A 83 3.79 9.97 -2.70
N ALA A 84 2.76 9.19 -2.34
CA ALA A 84 2.58 8.74 -0.97
C ALA A 84 1.92 7.37 -0.90
N LEU A 85 2.35 6.58 0.11
CA LEU A 85 1.64 5.39 0.55
C LEU A 85 1.01 5.66 1.92
N LEU A 86 -0.23 5.22 2.09
CA LEU A 86 -0.94 5.28 3.35
C LEU A 86 -1.52 3.91 3.69
N GLU A 87 -1.71 3.63 4.97
CA GLU A 87 -2.42 2.46 5.43
C GLU A 87 -3.57 2.79 6.35
N GLN A 88 -4.47 1.81 6.45
CA GLN A 88 -5.53 1.78 7.45
C GLN A 88 -5.65 0.35 7.99
N GLU A 89 -5.83 0.21 9.30
CA GLU A 89 -6.04 -1.08 9.95
C GLU A 89 -7.36 -1.09 10.74
N GLY A 90 -8.30 -1.94 10.34
CA GLY A 90 -9.64 -1.99 10.88
C GLY A 90 -10.36 -0.66 10.72
N ARG A 91 -10.68 -0.03 11.85
CA ARG A 91 -11.37 1.28 11.91
C ARG A 91 -10.44 2.43 12.31
N THR A 92 -9.13 2.20 12.35
CA THR A 92 -8.20 3.29 12.66
C THR A 92 -8.21 4.34 11.54
N PRO A 93 -7.89 5.61 11.85
CA PRO A 93 -7.62 6.60 10.83
C PRO A 93 -6.51 6.14 9.88
N TRP A 94 -6.56 6.65 8.66
CA TRP A 94 -5.43 6.48 7.73
C TRP A 94 -4.16 7.06 8.33
N ARG A 95 -3.02 6.45 8.03
CA ARG A 95 -1.70 6.92 8.42
C ARG A 95 -0.77 6.90 7.21
N LYS A 96 -0.01 7.97 7.02
CA LYS A 96 1.04 8.02 6.01
C LYS A 96 2.19 7.08 6.42
N LEU A 97 2.67 6.31 5.47
CA LEU A 97 3.71 5.30 5.67
C LEU A 97 5.02 5.66 4.98
N TRP A 98 4.90 6.38 3.87
CA TRP A 98 5.98 6.61 2.92
C TRP A 98 5.56 7.77 2.03
N GLY A 99 6.51 8.60 1.66
CA GLY A 99 6.34 9.62 0.64
C GLY A 99 7.65 10.04 0.00
N GLU A 100 7.49 10.62 -1.19
CA GLU A 100 8.51 11.40 -1.89
C GLU A 100 7.88 12.70 -2.38
N GLY A 101 8.59 13.82 -2.27
CA GLY A 101 8.17 15.13 -2.77
C GLY A 101 9.29 15.92 -3.45
N ASP A 102 8.94 16.94 -4.22
CA ASP A 102 9.89 17.73 -5.03
C ASP A 102 10.73 18.76 -4.22
N GLY A 103 10.48 18.93 -2.92
CA GLY A 103 11.04 20.04 -2.12
C GLY A 103 12.52 19.92 -1.73
N GLY A 104 13.18 18.81 -2.05
CA GLY A 104 14.53 18.50 -1.59
C GLY A 104 15.19 17.41 -2.44
N SER A 105 16.34 16.92 -1.99
CA SER A 105 17.03 15.82 -2.65
C SER A 105 17.76 14.91 -1.67
N ASN A 106 17.57 13.61 -1.84
CA ASN A 106 18.24 12.57 -1.05
C ASN A 106 19.18 11.73 -1.92
N SER A 107 20.15 11.10 -1.27
CA SER A 107 21.13 10.27 -1.95
C SER A 107 20.48 9.03 -2.57
N CYS A 108 21.11 8.50 -3.61
CA CYS A 108 20.74 7.27 -4.27
C CYS A 108 20.65 6.09 -3.28
N GLU A 109 21.58 6.00 -2.34
CA GLU A 109 21.57 4.95 -1.31
C GLU A 109 20.34 5.03 -0.40
N VAL A 110 20.02 6.23 0.11
CA VAL A 110 18.81 6.46 0.92
C VAL A 110 17.56 6.16 0.10
N GLY A 111 17.48 6.67 -1.13
CA GLY A 111 16.38 6.42 -2.05
C GLY A 111 16.16 4.93 -2.32
N ALA A 112 17.23 4.16 -2.56
CA ALA A 112 17.14 2.72 -2.77
C ALA A 112 16.54 1.99 -1.57
N ARG A 113 16.99 2.31 -0.34
CA ARG A 113 16.43 1.74 0.90
C ARG A 113 14.95 2.09 1.07
N HIS A 114 14.60 3.35 0.81
CA HIS A 114 13.24 3.87 0.94
C HIS A 114 12.26 3.19 -0.02
N TYR A 115 12.64 3.08 -1.29
CA TYR A 115 11.84 2.40 -2.32
C TYR A 115 11.76 0.88 -2.09
N ALA A 116 12.84 0.25 -1.64
CA ALA A 116 12.82 -1.17 -1.29
C ALA A 116 11.90 -1.45 -0.09
N TRP A 117 11.82 -0.53 0.88
CA TRP A 117 10.86 -0.62 1.98
C TRP A 117 9.42 -0.55 1.48
N ALA A 118 9.08 0.42 0.62
CA ALA A 118 7.75 0.54 0.02
C ALA A 118 7.35 -0.75 -0.71
N LEU A 119 8.27 -1.28 -1.53
CA LEU A 119 8.08 -2.54 -2.25
C LEU A 119 7.77 -3.71 -1.31
N ARG A 120 8.52 -3.86 -0.21
CA ARG A 120 8.25 -4.89 0.82
C ARG A 120 6.90 -4.69 1.50
N ARG A 121 6.53 -3.45 1.83
CA ARG A 121 5.24 -3.13 2.47
C ARG A 121 4.07 -3.54 1.58
N ILE A 122 4.10 -3.17 0.30
CA ILE A 122 3.03 -3.48 -0.66
C ILE A 122 2.91 -5.00 -0.88
N ARG A 123 4.03 -5.73 -0.99
CA ARG A 123 4.02 -7.20 -1.09
C ARG A 123 3.31 -7.87 0.09
N GLY A 124 3.32 -7.25 1.26
CA GLY A 124 2.57 -7.71 2.44
C GLY A 124 1.05 -7.77 2.24
N TYR A 125 0.51 -7.06 1.26
CA TYR A 125 -0.92 -7.08 0.90
C TYR A 125 -1.27 -8.17 -0.13
N ARG A 126 -0.28 -8.97 -0.56
CA ARG A 126 -0.43 -10.07 -1.54
C ARG A 126 -0.99 -9.61 -2.89
N ILE A 127 -0.54 -8.45 -3.35
CA ILE A 127 -0.83 -7.88 -4.67
C ILE A 127 0.46 -7.69 -5.46
N ASP A 128 0.33 -7.52 -6.78
CA ASP A 128 1.40 -6.98 -7.60
C ASP A 128 1.69 -5.52 -7.18
N PRO A 129 2.93 -5.20 -6.77
CA PRO A 129 3.30 -3.84 -6.38
C PRO A 129 3.04 -2.80 -7.47
N ASP A 130 3.28 -3.13 -8.74
CA ASP A 130 3.10 -2.18 -9.85
C ASP A 130 1.62 -1.92 -10.17
N ALA A 131 0.74 -2.83 -9.72
CA ALA A 131 -0.70 -2.64 -9.83
C ALA A 131 -1.22 -1.59 -8.82
N LEU A 132 -0.59 -1.44 -7.65
CA LEU A 132 -0.89 -0.36 -6.70
C LEU A 132 -0.09 0.91 -6.98
N PHE A 133 1.22 0.78 -7.18
CA PHE A 133 2.18 1.86 -7.39
C PHE A 133 2.91 1.62 -8.74
N PRO A 134 2.39 2.17 -9.85
CA PRO A 134 2.98 1.98 -11.18
C PRO A 134 4.46 2.31 -11.27
N GLY A 135 5.26 1.33 -11.72
CA GLY A 135 6.68 1.52 -11.97
C GLY A 135 7.56 1.43 -10.74
N LEU A 136 6.99 1.13 -9.56
CA LEU A 136 7.73 0.97 -8.32
C LEU A 136 8.86 -0.05 -8.48
N VAL A 137 8.59 -1.23 -9.05
CA VAL A 137 9.60 -2.29 -9.18
C VAL A 137 10.78 -1.83 -10.05
N ALA A 138 10.49 -1.16 -11.17
CA ALA A 138 11.53 -0.67 -12.07
C ALA A 138 12.36 0.44 -11.41
N ARG A 139 11.70 1.38 -10.72
CA ARG A 139 12.35 2.49 -10.02
C ARG A 139 13.21 2.00 -8.86
N THR A 140 12.73 1.06 -8.05
CA THR A 140 13.53 0.44 -6.98
C THR A 140 14.81 -0.19 -7.54
N ARG A 141 14.70 -0.99 -8.60
CA ARG A 141 15.88 -1.62 -9.24
C ARG A 141 16.85 -0.61 -9.82
N GLU A 142 16.33 0.49 -10.34
CA GLU A 142 17.16 1.57 -10.88
C GLU A 142 17.97 2.25 -9.77
N LEU A 143 17.31 2.61 -8.67
CA LEU A 143 17.96 3.21 -7.51
C LEU A 143 18.98 2.27 -6.87
N GLU A 144 18.68 0.97 -6.77
CA GLU A 144 19.65 -0.04 -6.30
C GLU A 144 20.91 -0.08 -7.18
N ARG A 145 20.76 -0.01 -8.51
CA ARG A 145 21.92 0.05 -9.42
C ARG A 145 22.71 1.34 -9.26
N MET A 146 22.04 2.48 -9.18
CA MET A 146 22.72 3.76 -9.03
C MET A 146 23.40 3.86 -7.66
N ALA A 147 22.77 3.40 -6.58
CA ALA A 147 23.38 3.34 -5.25
C ALA A 147 24.64 2.46 -5.21
N ALA A 148 24.67 1.37 -5.97
CA ALA A 148 25.86 0.53 -6.08
C ALA A 148 27.02 1.19 -6.85
N ALA A 149 26.72 2.12 -7.76
CA ALA A 149 27.71 2.84 -8.56
C ALA A 149 28.19 4.13 -7.87
N GLU A 150 27.25 4.95 -7.40
CA GLU A 150 27.45 6.28 -6.83
C GLU A 150 26.45 6.50 -5.68
N PRO A 151 26.73 6.02 -4.46
CA PRO A 151 25.75 5.99 -3.36
C PRO A 151 25.28 7.37 -2.92
N GLU A 152 26.19 8.34 -2.89
CA GLU A 152 25.94 9.68 -2.35
C GLU A 152 25.39 10.69 -3.37
N ILE A 153 25.27 10.31 -4.64
CA ILE A 153 24.70 11.21 -5.66
C ILE A 153 23.21 11.42 -5.38
N GLN A 154 22.74 12.65 -5.59
CA GLN A 154 21.35 13.01 -5.37
C GLN A 154 20.47 12.49 -6.51
N CYS A 155 19.50 11.63 -6.19
CA CYS A 155 18.76 10.85 -7.19
C CYS A 155 17.24 10.83 -7.01
N VAL A 156 16.77 11.22 -5.83
CA VAL A 156 15.37 11.22 -5.42
C VAL A 156 15.06 12.53 -4.70
N GLY A 157 13.78 12.87 -4.62
CA GLY A 157 13.29 14.05 -3.93
C GLY A 157 13.44 14.00 -2.41
N ASP A 158 12.71 14.87 -1.74
CA ASP A 158 12.54 14.82 -0.29
C ASP A 158 11.78 13.55 0.11
N LEU A 159 12.19 12.90 1.20
CA LEU A 159 11.65 11.61 1.62
C LEU A 159 11.01 11.74 3.00
N ASP A 160 9.86 11.11 3.18
CA ASP A 160 9.10 11.08 4.43
C ASP A 160 8.56 9.66 4.67
N GLY A 161 8.37 9.25 5.92
CA GLY A 161 8.03 7.85 6.21
C GLY A 161 9.18 6.87 6.01
N GLY A 162 8.81 5.59 5.88
CA GLY A 162 9.69 4.53 5.38
C GLY A 162 10.41 3.73 6.48
N PRO A 163 11.65 3.27 6.23
CA PRO A 163 12.34 2.29 7.08
C PRO A 163 12.82 2.81 8.43
N ASP A 164 12.94 4.12 8.62
CA ASP A 164 13.61 4.74 9.77
C ASP A 164 12.64 5.50 10.72
N GLU A 165 11.31 5.39 10.49
CA GLU A 165 10.22 5.82 11.39
C GLU A 165 9.51 4.64 12.05
#